data_AF-A0A961WCM3-F1
#
_entry.id   AF-A0A961WCM3-F1
#
_cell.length_a   1.000
_cell.length_b   1.000
_cell.length_c   1.000
_cell.angle_alpha   90.00
_cell.angle_beta   90.00
_cell.angle_gamma   90.00
#
_symmetry.space_group_name_H-M   'P 1'
#
loop_
_entity.id
_entity.type
_entity.pdbx_description
1 polymer ?
#
loop_
_entity_poly.entity_id
_entity_poly.type
_entity_poly.pdbx_seq_one_letter_code
_entity_poly.pdbx_strand_id
1 'polypeptide(L)'
;MLSRLQKRRGEDGFTLIELLVVIIIIGILAAIAIPVFLNQRQNAYQAAVESDLRNASTAQEAALVGSANNLYTTLADLKANYGLEQSDGSNYNAVDGNGDGVISVTYLTAAGAASANATGAGYCLAATAANGTPVIFNSLDGGLQAGAGLACPA
;
A
#
# COMPACT_ATOMS: atom_id res chain seq x y z
N MET A 1 69.25 -3.48 -37.52
CA MET A 1 68.16 -4.42 -37.86
C MET A 1 67.38 -4.70 -36.60
N LEU A 2 66.09 -4.32 -36.55
CA LEU A 2 65.00 -4.92 -35.75
C LEU A 2 63.89 -3.87 -35.58
N SER A 3 63.16 -3.62 -36.66
CA SER A 3 61.89 -2.90 -36.60
C SER A 3 60.84 -3.84 -36.00
N ARG A 4 60.43 -3.55 -34.76
CA ARG A 4 59.38 -4.30 -34.06
C ARG A 4 58.03 -4.02 -34.73
N LEU A 5 57.49 -5.03 -35.42
CA LEU A 5 56.10 -5.05 -35.87
C LEU A 5 55.19 -5.25 -34.66
N GLN A 6 54.64 -4.16 -34.16
CA GLN A 6 53.63 -4.16 -33.11
C GLN A 6 52.31 -4.69 -33.69
N LYS A 7 52.08 -5.99 -33.49
CA LYS A 7 50.83 -6.68 -33.82
C LYS A 7 49.70 -6.07 -32.99
N ARG A 8 48.89 -5.20 -33.59
CA ARG A 8 47.64 -4.73 -33.00
C ARG A 8 46.78 -5.98 -32.77
N ARG A 9 46.54 -6.32 -31.50
CA ARG A 9 45.58 -7.35 -31.12
C ARG A 9 44.21 -6.85 -31.61
N GLY A 10 43.52 -7.70 -32.37
CA GLY A 10 42.24 -7.39 -32.97
C GLY A 10 41.24 -6.91 -31.93
N GLU A 11 40.66 -5.75 -32.18
CA GLU A 11 39.42 -5.34 -31.55
C GLU A 11 38.31 -6.17 -32.22
N ASP A 12 37.97 -7.30 -31.62
CA ASP A 12 36.79 -8.08 -32.02
C ASP A 12 35.55 -7.22 -31.74
N GLY A 13 35.01 -6.64 -32.80
CA GLY A 13 33.82 -5.80 -32.74
C GLY A 13 32.57 -6.63 -32.45
N PHE A 14 31.70 -6.11 -31.59
CA PHE A 14 30.38 -6.68 -31.30
C PHE A 14 29.59 -6.80 -32.60
N THR A 15 29.16 -8.00 -32.94
CA THR A 15 28.39 -8.23 -34.17
C THR A 15 26.94 -7.78 -33.99
N LEU A 16 26.30 -7.28 -35.05
CA LEU A 16 24.87 -6.94 -35.01
C LEU A 16 24.01 -8.17 -34.68
N ILE A 17 24.46 -9.37 -35.06
CA ILE A 17 23.75 -10.62 -34.77
C ILE A 17 23.81 -10.99 -33.28
N GLU A 18 24.92 -10.68 -32.59
CA GLU A 18 25.02 -10.87 -31.13
C GLU A 18 24.04 -9.98 -30.38
N LEU A 19 23.92 -8.70 -30.75
CA LEU A 19 22.92 -7.82 -30.15
C LEU A 19 21.49 -8.25 -30.51
N LEU A 20 21.26 -8.75 -31.72
CA LEU A 20 19.95 -9.21 -32.15
C LEU A 20 19.46 -10.43 -31.34
N VAL A 21 20.31 -11.42 -31.10
CA VAL A 21 19.93 -12.58 -30.26
C VAL A 21 19.67 -12.15 -28.82
N VAL A 22 20.45 -11.22 -28.27
CA VAL A 22 20.26 -10.74 -26.90
C VAL A 22 18.90 -10.04 -26.74
N ILE A 23 18.51 -9.14 -27.67
CA ILE A 23 17.22 -8.46 -27.57
C ILE A 23 16.02 -9.42 -27.71
N ILE A 24 16.18 -10.51 -28.47
CA ILE A 24 15.15 -11.55 -28.59
C ILE A 24 15.00 -12.30 -27.26
N ILE A 25 16.11 -12.71 -26.65
CA ILE A 25 16.08 -13.44 -25.37
C ILE A 25 15.48 -12.56 -24.26
N ILE A 26 15.94 -11.31 -24.10
CA ILE A 26 15.35 -10.39 -23.11
C ILE A 26 13.88 -10.09 -23.43
N GLY A 27 13.47 -10.07 -24.70
CA GLY A 27 12.08 -9.91 -25.12
C GLY A 27 11.18 -11.05 -24.64
N ILE A 28 11.64 -12.30 -24.78
CA ILE A 28 10.93 -13.49 -24.27
C ILE A 28 10.83 -13.46 -22.74
N LEU A 29 11.93 -13.14 -22.06
CA LEU A 29 11.94 -13.05 -20.60
C LEU A 29 11.02 -11.93 -20.10
N ALA A 30 11.04 -10.75 -20.73
CA ALA A 30 10.19 -9.62 -20.38
C ALA A 30 8.69 -9.94 -20.58
N ALA A 31 8.33 -10.65 -21.65
CA ALA A 31 6.94 -11.03 -21.93
C ALA A 31 6.30 -11.85 -20.79
N ILE A 32 7.07 -12.73 -20.14
CA ILE A 32 6.61 -13.54 -19.00
C ILE A 32 6.76 -12.76 -17.68
N ALA A 33 7.88 -12.06 -17.51
CA ALA A 33 8.22 -11.38 -16.25
C ALA A 33 7.31 -10.20 -15.95
N ILE A 34 6.93 -9.39 -16.96
CA ILE A 34 6.11 -8.18 -16.77
C ILE A 34 4.74 -8.49 -16.14
N PRO A 35 3.90 -9.39 -16.68
CA PRO A 35 2.58 -9.65 -16.08
C PRO A 35 2.68 -10.25 -14.68
N VAL A 36 3.67 -11.14 -14.44
CA VAL A 36 3.91 -11.73 -13.12
C VAL A 36 4.34 -10.66 -12.11
N PHE A 37 5.28 -9.81 -12.49
CA PHE A 37 5.76 -8.71 -11.64
C PHE A 37 4.63 -7.74 -11.30
N LEU A 38 3.78 -7.37 -12.26
CA LEU A 38 2.64 -6.49 -12.03
C LEU A 38 1.60 -7.10 -11.09
N ASN A 39 1.35 -8.41 -11.16
CA ASN A 39 0.46 -9.10 -10.23
C ASN A 39 1.06 -9.19 -8.82
N GLN A 40 2.34 -9.56 -8.70
CA GLN A 40 3.04 -9.58 -7.42
C GLN A 40 3.04 -8.22 -6.74
N ARG A 41 3.26 -7.15 -7.51
CA ARG A 41 3.20 -5.78 -7.01
C ARG A 41 1.81 -5.42 -6.48
N GLN A 42 0.74 -5.80 -7.18
CA GLN A 42 -0.64 -5.58 -6.71
C GLN A 42 -0.93 -6.33 -5.41
N ASN A 43 -0.52 -7.58 -5.29
CA ASN A 43 -0.70 -8.37 -4.06
C ASN A 43 0.10 -7.77 -2.88
N ALA A 44 1.31 -7.28 -3.15
CA ALA A 44 2.13 -6.60 -2.15
C ALA A 44 1.46 -5.30 -1.65
N TYR A 45 0.89 -4.51 -2.56
CA TYR A 45 0.11 -3.33 -2.16
C TYR A 45 -1.13 -3.68 -1.34
N GLN A 46 -1.85 -4.76 -1.71
CA GLN A 46 -3.00 -5.21 -0.92
C GLN A 46 -2.58 -5.60 0.50
N ALA A 47 -1.52 -6.40 0.64
CA ALA A 47 -1.01 -6.79 1.95
C ALA A 47 -0.51 -5.59 2.78
N ALA A 48 0.10 -4.59 2.13
CA ALA A 48 0.51 -3.35 2.78
C ALA A 48 -0.71 -2.57 3.32
N VAL A 49 -1.77 -2.43 2.53
CA VAL A 49 -3.02 -1.76 2.96
C VAL A 49 -3.68 -2.49 4.13
N GLU A 50 -3.73 -3.84 4.10
CA GLU A 50 -4.26 -4.61 5.23
C GLU A 50 -3.41 -4.45 6.50
N SER A 51 -2.09 -4.39 6.37
CA SER A 51 -1.18 -4.12 7.48
C SER A 51 -1.37 -2.71 8.03
N ASP A 52 -1.50 -1.72 7.14
CA ASP A 52 -1.73 -0.32 7.49
C ASP A 52 -3.03 -0.16 8.29
N LEU A 53 -4.12 -0.83 7.89
CA LEU A 53 -5.38 -0.82 8.64
C LEU A 53 -5.25 -1.46 10.04
N ARG A 54 -4.43 -2.50 10.20
CA ARG A 54 -4.15 -3.13 11.51
C ARG A 54 -3.26 -2.25 12.40
N ASN A 55 -2.32 -1.55 11.79
CA ASN A 55 -1.49 -0.58 12.51
C ASN A 55 -2.35 0.59 12.97
N ALA A 56 -3.22 1.11 12.09
CA ALA A 56 -4.20 2.14 12.38
C ALA A 56 -5.16 1.73 13.51
N SER A 57 -5.66 0.49 13.51
CA SER A 57 -6.49 -0.02 14.60
C SER A 57 -5.73 -0.08 15.92
N THR A 58 -4.49 -0.56 15.91
CA THR A 58 -3.62 -0.60 17.10
C THR A 58 -3.38 0.81 17.66
N ALA A 59 -3.16 1.80 16.79
CA ALA A 59 -2.99 3.18 17.23
C ALA A 59 -4.29 3.80 17.75
N GLN A 60 -5.46 3.43 17.21
CA GLN A 60 -6.75 3.83 17.77
C GLN A 60 -6.92 3.30 19.21
N GLU A 61 -6.57 2.03 19.46
CA GLU A 61 -6.59 1.48 20.82
C GLU A 61 -5.58 2.17 21.75
N ALA A 62 -4.40 2.51 21.25
CA ALA A 62 -3.41 3.28 22.00
C ALA A 62 -3.92 4.69 22.35
N ALA A 63 -4.60 5.34 21.41
CA ALA A 63 -5.22 6.65 21.62
C ALA A 63 -6.37 6.60 22.61
N LEU A 64 -7.17 5.53 22.60
CA LEU A 64 -8.23 5.31 23.58
C LEU A 64 -7.68 5.29 25.01
N VAL A 65 -6.60 4.54 25.24
CA VAL A 65 -5.97 4.43 26.57
C VAL A 65 -5.19 5.69 26.96
N GLY A 66 -4.57 6.37 25.99
CA GLY A 66 -3.80 7.60 26.21
C GLY A 66 -4.65 8.85 26.40
N SER A 67 -5.91 8.84 25.94
CA SER A 67 -6.81 9.98 26.02
C SER A 67 -7.46 10.10 27.39
N ALA A 68 -7.43 11.30 27.97
CA ALA A 68 -8.08 11.60 29.25
C ALA A 68 -9.60 11.34 29.24
N ASN A 69 -10.21 11.25 28.06
CA ASN A 69 -11.65 11.09 27.87
C ASN A 69 -12.05 9.71 27.29
N ASN A 70 -11.11 8.75 27.20
CA ASN A 70 -11.33 7.45 26.56
C ASN A 70 -11.97 7.59 25.17
N LEU A 71 -11.32 8.36 24.29
CA LEU A 71 -11.81 8.67 22.94
C LEU A 71 -10.91 8.07 21.88
N TYR A 72 -11.51 7.51 20.84
CA TYR A 72 -10.85 7.32 19.55
C TYR A 72 -10.60 8.68 18.91
N THR A 73 -9.50 8.79 18.15
CA THR A 73 -8.96 10.08 17.70
C THR A 73 -8.71 10.10 16.19
N THR A 74 -8.46 11.30 15.66
CA THR A 74 -8.33 11.48 14.22
C THR A 74 -7.09 10.82 13.62
N LEU A 75 -7.15 10.44 12.35
CA LEU A 75 -5.99 9.89 11.62
C LEU A 75 -4.78 10.86 11.67
N ALA A 76 -5.03 12.17 11.71
CA ALA A 76 -3.99 13.19 11.89
C ALA A 76 -3.35 13.14 13.28
N ASP A 77 -4.16 12.97 14.32
CA ASP A 77 -3.70 12.86 15.71
C ASP A 77 -2.97 11.52 15.95
N LEU A 78 -3.43 10.43 15.34
CA LEU A 78 -2.75 9.15 15.35
C LEU A 78 -1.35 9.22 14.72
N LYS A 79 -1.23 9.94 13.59
CA LYS A 79 0.07 10.17 12.95
C LYS A 79 0.96 11.06 13.81
N ALA A 80 0.41 12.11 14.41
CA ALA A 80 1.18 13.08 15.18
C ALA A 80 1.66 12.52 16.53
N ASN A 81 0.83 11.72 17.21
CA ASN A 81 1.01 11.39 18.62
C ASN A 81 1.08 9.88 18.91
N TYR A 82 0.66 9.01 17.98
CA TYR A 82 0.55 7.56 18.20
C TYR A 82 1.30 6.71 17.16
N GLY A 83 2.21 7.33 16.40
CA GLY A 83 3.19 6.62 15.57
C GLY A 83 2.61 5.93 14.33
N LEU A 84 1.48 6.40 13.81
CA LEU A 84 0.99 5.92 12.52
C LEU A 84 1.84 6.44 11.36
N GLU A 85 2.61 5.52 10.79
CA GLU A 85 3.42 5.76 9.60
C GLU A 85 2.71 5.26 8.35
N GLN A 86 2.89 5.99 7.25
CA GLN A 86 2.27 5.67 5.96
C GLN A 86 3.17 4.73 5.17
N SER A 87 2.63 3.60 4.68
CA SER A 87 3.36 2.74 3.74
C SER A 87 3.52 3.44 2.38
N ASP A 88 4.60 3.11 1.67
CA ASP A 88 4.91 3.66 0.36
C ASP A 88 3.79 3.33 -0.66
N GLY A 89 3.11 4.37 -1.16
CA GLY A 89 1.94 4.24 -2.04
C GLY A 89 0.57 4.31 -1.36
N SER A 90 0.51 4.39 -0.03
CA SER A 90 -0.74 4.65 0.73
C SER A 90 -0.92 6.15 0.96
N ASN A 91 -2.12 6.69 0.68
CA ASN A 91 -2.48 8.08 0.99
C ASN A 91 -3.46 8.13 2.17
N TYR A 92 -3.01 8.60 3.33
CA TYR A 92 -3.88 8.76 4.50
C TYR A 92 -4.53 10.14 4.44
N ASN A 93 -5.63 10.27 3.70
CA ASN A 93 -6.40 11.51 3.67
C ASN A 93 -7.62 11.36 4.59
N ALA A 94 -7.67 12.17 5.65
CA ALA A 94 -8.93 12.40 6.33
C ALA A 94 -9.86 13.13 5.35
N VAL A 95 -11.09 12.65 5.21
CA VAL A 95 -12.15 13.18 4.36
C VAL A 95 -12.11 12.64 2.90
N ASP A 96 -13.02 11.69 2.70
CA ASP A 96 -13.84 11.45 1.52
C ASP A 96 -13.11 11.53 0.17
N GLY A 97 -12.57 10.40 -0.29
CA GLY A 97 -12.00 10.35 -1.63
C GLY A 97 -11.74 8.94 -2.11
N ASN A 98 -12.64 8.43 -2.96
CA ASN A 98 -12.45 7.21 -3.75
C ASN A 98 -11.24 7.36 -4.69
N GLY A 99 -10.04 7.11 -4.19
CA GLY A 99 -8.81 6.99 -4.96
C GLY A 99 -8.02 5.76 -4.54
N ASP A 100 -7.25 5.19 -5.46
CA ASP A 100 -6.39 4.04 -5.20
C ASP A 100 -5.44 4.33 -4.02
N GLY A 101 -5.41 3.44 -3.02
CA GLY A 101 -4.53 3.56 -1.85
C GLY A 101 -4.95 4.62 -0.82
N VAL A 102 -6.15 5.21 -0.94
CA VAL A 102 -6.64 6.17 0.08
C VAL A 102 -7.17 5.41 1.30
N ILE A 103 -6.59 5.67 2.48
CA ILE A 103 -7.07 5.19 3.77
C ILE A 103 -7.89 6.31 4.44
N SER A 104 -9.17 6.07 4.68
CA SER A 104 -10.11 6.97 5.36
C SER A 104 -10.53 6.40 6.73
N VAL A 105 -10.78 7.29 7.69
CA VAL A 105 -11.28 6.92 9.03
C VAL A 105 -12.69 7.43 9.21
N THR A 106 -13.60 6.53 9.52
CA THR A 106 -15.01 6.80 9.82
C THR A 106 -15.32 6.23 11.20
N TYR A 107 -15.42 7.08 12.22
CA TYR A 107 -15.71 6.63 13.59
C TYR A 107 -17.19 6.33 13.74
N LEU A 108 -17.53 5.29 14.49
CA LEU A 108 -18.91 4.81 14.62
C LEU A 108 -19.46 5.17 15.99
N THR A 109 -20.69 5.68 16.03
CA THR A 109 -21.46 5.76 17.28
C THR A 109 -22.05 4.39 17.63
N ALA A 110 -22.56 4.20 18.85
CA ALA A 110 -23.16 2.93 19.30
C ALA A 110 -24.39 2.50 18.47
N ALA A 111 -24.87 3.36 17.56
CA ALA A 111 -25.94 3.11 16.59
C ALA A 111 -25.44 2.93 15.14
N GLY A 112 -24.12 2.91 14.90
CA GLY A 112 -23.53 2.70 13.58
C GLY A 112 -23.49 3.94 12.67
N ALA A 113 -23.48 5.17 13.23
CA ALA A 113 -23.37 6.42 12.44
C ALA A 113 -21.99 7.09 12.58
N ALA A 114 -21.50 7.76 11.52
CA ALA A 114 -20.19 8.42 11.49
C ALA A 114 -20.11 9.61 12.48
N SER A 115 -19.05 9.70 13.29
CA SER A 115 -18.82 10.85 14.20
C SER A 115 -17.35 11.22 14.27
N ALA A 116 -16.95 12.49 14.09
CA ALA A 116 -15.55 12.93 14.12
C ALA A 116 -14.78 12.65 15.45
N ASN A 117 -15.48 12.25 16.51
CA ASN A 117 -14.95 11.71 17.76
C ASN A 117 -16.04 10.82 18.38
N ALA A 118 -15.75 9.56 18.70
CA ALA A 118 -16.73 8.66 19.30
C ALA A 118 -16.29 8.27 20.72
N THR A 119 -17.09 8.68 21.72
CA THR A 119 -16.93 8.25 23.12
C THR A 119 -17.59 6.89 23.28
N GLY A 120 -16.83 5.85 23.62
CA GLY A 120 -17.38 4.53 23.99
C GLY A 120 -18.13 3.78 22.87
N ALA A 121 -17.90 4.14 21.60
CA ALA A 121 -18.43 3.45 20.44
C ALA A 121 -17.29 3.18 19.44
N GLY A 122 -17.36 2.07 18.70
CA GLY A 122 -16.26 1.58 17.87
C GLY A 122 -15.84 2.54 16.75
N TYR A 123 -14.78 2.21 16.05
CA TYR A 123 -14.34 2.88 14.82
C TYR A 123 -14.40 1.93 13.62
N CYS A 124 -14.52 2.51 12.44
CA CYS A 124 -14.28 1.84 11.17
C CYS A 124 -13.19 2.57 10.39
N LEU A 125 -12.24 1.80 9.88
CA LEU A 125 -11.18 2.26 9.00
C LEU A 125 -11.47 1.68 7.62
N ALA A 126 -11.41 2.49 6.57
CA ALA A 126 -11.59 2.02 5.20
C ALA A 126 -10.36 2.34 4.37
N ALA A 127 -10.05 1.48 3.42
CA ALA A 127 -9.03 1.69 2.41
C ALA A 127 -9.48 1.09 1.09
N THR A 128 -8.92 1.57 -0.02
CA THR A 128 -9.11 0.93 -1.33
C THR A 128 -7.79 0.32 -1.80
N ALA A 129 -7.79 -1.00 -2.00
CA ALA A 129 -6.63 -1.72 -2.51
C ALA A 129 -6.36 -1.38 -3.99
N ALA A 130 -5.16 -1.70 -4.49
CA ALA A 130 -4.69 -1.34 -5.84
C ALA A 130 -5.51 -1.93 -7.01
N ASN A 131 -6.41 -2.86 -6.73
CA ASN A 131 -7.36 -3.48 -7.67
C ASN A 131 -8.77 -2.85 -7.58
N GLY A 132 -8.93 -1.77 -6.79
CA GLY A 132 -10.22 -1.12 -6.52
C GLY A 132 -11.10 -1.84 -5.50
N THR A 133 -10.64 -2.93 -4.87
CA THR A 133 -11.44 -3.60 -3.84
C THR A 133 -11.37 -2.85 -2.51
N PRO A 134 -12.51 -2.50 -1.90
CA PRO A 134 -12.50 -1.88 -0.59
C PRO A 134 -12.10 -2.91 0.47
N VAL A 135 -11.28 -2.44 1.41
CA VAL A 135 -10.85 -3.15 2.60
C VAL A 135 -11.26 -2.29 3.78
N ILE A 136 -11.97 -2.87 4.74
CA ILE A 136 -12.42 -2.17 5.94
C ILE A 136 -11.90 -2.90 7.18
N PHE A 137 -11.69 -2.14 8.25
CA PHE A 137 -11.53 -2.68 9.59
C PHE A 137 -12.66 -2.11 10.44
N ASN A 138 -13.58 -2.95 10.89
CA ASN A 138 -14.63 -2.54 11.81
C ASN A 138 -14.38 -3.15 13.19
N SER A 139 -14.17 -2.30 14.18
CA SER A 139 -13.98 -2.71 15.58
C SER A 139 -15.23 -3.36 16.21
N LEU A 140 -16.43 -3.11 15.66
CA LEU A 140 -17.69 -3.67 16.15
C LEU A 140 -18.04 -5.04 15.53
N ASP A 141 -17.66 -5.27 14.27
CA ASP A 141 -17.97 -6.50 13.52
C ASP A 141 -16.82 -7.52 13.51
N GLY A 142 -15.80 -7.32 14.36
CA GLY A 142 -14.75 -8.32 14.59
C GLY A 142 -13.50 -8.21 13.71
N GLY A 143 -13.24 -7.04 13.10
CA GLY A 143 -11.92 -6.70 12.55
C GLY A 143 -11.86 -6.48 11.04
N LEU A 144 -10.77 -6.96 10.42
CA LEU A 144 -10.43 -6.68 9.02
C LEU A 144 -11.30 -7.52 8.05
N GLN A 145 -11.90 -6.86 7.07
CA GLN A 145 -12.77 -7.44 6.06
C GLN A 145 -12.38 -6.86 4.67
N ALA A 146 -12.30 -7.71 3.66
CA ALA A 146 -12.01 -7.31 2.28
C ALA A 146 -13.07 -7.90 1.34
N GLY A 147 -13.60 -7.10 0.40
CA GLY A 147 -14.65 -7.56 -0.50
C GLY A 147 -15.46 -6.43 -1.14
N ALA A 148 -16.09 -6.73 -2.28
CA ALA A 148 -16.92 -5.76 -2.98
C ALA A 148 -18.16 -5.36 -2.14
N GLY A 149 -18.49 -4.07 -2.14
CA GLY A 149 -19.66 -3.53 -1.44
C GLY A 149 -19.45 -3.27 0.06
N LEU A 150 -18.24 -3.49 0.59
CA LEU A 150 -17.88 -3.10 1.94
C LEU A 150 -17.68 -1.57 2.00
N ALA A 151 -18.34 -0.94 2.97
CA ALA A 151 -18.17 0.47 3.29
C ALA A 151 -18.29 0.65 4.80
N CYS A 152 -17.55 1.61 5.35
CA CYS A 152 -17.81 2.02 6.72
C CYS A 152 -19.21 2.62 6.81
N PRO A 153 -19.98 2.30 7.87
CA PRO A 153 -21.28 2.92 8.10
C PRO A 153 -21.18 4.45 8.15
N ALA A 154 -22.13 5.13 7.52
CA ALA A 154 -22.21 6.59 7.43
C ALA A 154 -22.95 7.20 8.63
#